data_AF-A0A6B3FLR1-F1
#
_entry.id   AF-A0A6B3FLR1-F1
#
_cell.length_a   1.000
_cell.length_b   1.000
_cell.length_c   1.000
_cell.angle_alpha   90.00
_cell.angle_beta   90.00
_cell.angle_gamma   90.00
#
_symmetry.space_group_name_H-M   'P 1'
#
loop_
_entity.id
_entity.type
_entity.pdbx_description
1 polymer ?
#
loop_
_entity_poly.entity_id
_entity_poly.type
_entity_poly.pdbx_seq_one_letter_code
_entity_poly.pdbx_strand_id
1 'polypeptide(L)'
;MRMRTLLASAALTTVLLAGSVVPAAAAPATAKGPGVFVTNGDRVHISSTPPRTASAHAWWTHVRGPGTKAKVTIWLQMKSGKKWHSVARNAKNLKSGNGGSARRVVARKKCANRNKRQWRTKIDVDLIGVADSPEKAYTKSVTVRCGV
;
A
#
# COMPACT_ATOMS: atom_id res chain seq x y z
N MET A 1 37.34 34.44 -66.91
CA MET A 1 36.79 35.77 -67.24
C MET A 1 35.30 35.60 -67.54
N ARG A 2 34.45 36.40 -66.89
CA ARG A 2 33.02 36.67 -67.17
C ARG A 2 31.97 35.58 -66.91
N MET A 3 31.25 35.80 -65.81
CA MET A 3 29.86 35.44 -65.53
C MET A 3 28.93 35.71 -66.72
N ARG A 4 27.91 34.87 -66.89
CA ARG A 4 26.56 35.32 -67.25
C ARG A 4 25.50 34.53 -66.48
N THR A 5 24.43 35.26 -66.24
CA THR A 5 23.52 35.18 -65.11
C THR A 5 22.16 34.69 -65.60
N LEU A 6 21.52 33.85 -64.78
CA LEU A 6 20.09 33.61 -64.53
C LEU A 6 19.07 33.69 -65.68
N LEU A 7 18.19 32.69 -65.73
CA LEU A 7 16.74 32.87 -65.89
C LEU A 7 15.99 31.71 -65.22
N ALA A 8 15.11 32.07 -64.29
CA ALA A 8 14.22 31.20 -63.54
C ALA A 8 12.92 30.94 -64.31
N SER A 9 12.26 29.81 -64.05
CA SER A 9 10.81 29.66 -64.26
C SER A 9 10.22 28.59 -63.35
N ALA A 10 9.06 28.94 -62.81
CA ALA A 10 8.35 28.33 -61.70
C ALA A 10 7.29 27.30 -62.13
N ALA A 11 6.94 26.38 -61.22
CA ALA A 11 5.72 25.58 -61.11
C ALA A 11 6.05 24.42 -60.14
N LEU A 12 5.22 23.91 -59.23
CA LEU A 12 3.77 23.93 -59.03
C LEU A 12 3.57 23.45 -57.57
N THR A 13 2.84 24.16 -56.71
CA THR A 13 2.50 23.67 -55.36
C THR A 13 1.06 23.19 -55.34
N THR A 14 0.87 21.87 -55.45
CA THR A 14 -0.40 21.19 -55.17
C THR A 14 -0.61 21.12 -53.66
N VAL A 15 -1.62 21.83 -53.14
CA VAL A 15 -2.08 21.69 -51.76
C VAL A 15 -3.03 20.50 -51.70
N LEU A 16 -2.58 19.38 -51.14
CA LEU A 16 -3.49 18.30 -50.70
C LEU A 16 -4.09 18.68 -49.35
N LEU A 17 -5.41 18.89 -49.30
CA LEU A 17 -6.18 18.88 -48.06
C LEU A 17 -6.27 17.43 -47.54
N ALA A 18 -5.35 17.04 -46.67
CA ALA A 18 -5.50 15.83 -45.87
C ALA A 18 -6.38 16.15 -44.65
N GLY A 19 -7.64 15.71 -44.69
CA GLY A 19 -8.53 15.73 -43.53
C GLY A 19 -7.98 14.80 -42.45
N SER A 20 -7.38 15.38 -41.41
CA SER A 20 -6.92 14.66 -40.22
C SER A 20 -8.13 14.34 -39.34
N VAL A 21 -8.69 13.14 -39.50
CA VAL A 21 -9.55 12.52 -38.49
C VAL A 21 -8.69 12.21 -37.26
N VAL A 22 -8.76 13.08 -36.26
CA VAL A 22 -8.12 12.87 -34.96
C VAL A 22 -8.87 11.72 -34.28
N PRO A 23 -8.24 10.58 -33.95
CA PRO A 23 -8.90 9.55 -33.17
C PRO A 23 -9.29 10.17 -31.83
N ALA A 24 -10.58 10.18 -31.50
CA ALA A 24 -11.07 10.58 -30.20
C ALA A 24 -10.43 9.66 -29.15
N ALA A 25 -9.45 10.18 -28.42
CA ALA A 25 -8.88 9.49 -27.29
C ALA A 25 -10.02 9.21 -26.30
N ALA A 26 -10.32 7.93 -26.09
CA ALA A 26 -11.27 7.52 -25.07
C ALA A 26 -10.84 8.14 -23.74
N ALA A 27 -11.72 8.94 -23.14
CA ALA A 27 -11.48 9.49 -21.81
C ALA A 27 -11.12 8.31 -20.89
N PRO A 28 -10.07 8.45 -20.04
CA PRO A 28 -9.72 7.39 -19.11
C PRO A 28 -10.97 7.07 -18.29
N ALA A 29 -11.40 5.80 -18.32
CA ALA A 29 -12.48 5.35 -17.46
C ALA A 29 -12.15 5.82 -16.05
N THR A 30 -13.02 6.64 -15.45
CA THR A 30 -12.87 7.10 -14.08
C THR A 30 -12.71 5.87 -13.21
N ALA A 31 -11.47 5.61 -12.80
CA ALA A 31 -11.16 4.45 -11.98
C ALA A 31 -12.04 4.57 -10.74
N LYS A 32 -12.99 3.64 -10.58
CA LYS A 32 -13.79 3.56 -9.36
C LYS A 32 -12.78 3.52 -8.21
N GLY A 33 -12.83 4.52 -7.33
CA GLY A 33 -11.97 4.59 -6.16
C GLY A 33 -12.08 3.32 -5.29
N PRO A 34 -11.26 3.21 -4.24
CA PRO A 34 -11.10 1.96 -3.49
C PRO A 34 -12.39 1.45 -2.83
N GLY A 35 -13.41 2.31 -2.74
CA GLY A 35 -14.64 2.05 -2.00
C GLY A 35 -14.42 2.28 -0.52
N VAL A 36 -15.00 1.42 0.31
CA VAL A 36 -14.83 1.46 1.77
C VAL A 36 -14.34 0.11 2.24
N PHE A 37 -13.27 0.14 3.01
CA PHE A 37 -12.76 -1.00 3.74
C PHE A 37 -12.25 -0.53 5.11
N VAL A 38 -12.10 -1.48 6.03
CA VAL A 38 -11.63 -1.22 7.39
C VAL A 38 -10.31 -1.94 7.58
N THR A 39 -9.28 -1.19 7.95
CA THR A 39 -8.01 -1.74 8.44
C THR A 39 -8.12 -2.00 9.93
N ASN A 40 -7.83 -3.22 10.39
CA ASN A 40 -8.00 -3.59 11.79
C ASN A 40 -6.89 -4.53 12.27
N GLY A 41 -6.72 -4.60 13.58
CA GLY A 41 -5.72 -5.43 14.23
C GLY A 41 -5.94 -5.55 15.73
N ASP A 42 -5.36 -6.59 16.33
CA ASP A 42 -5.42 -6.76 17.78
C ASP A 42 -4.30 -6.00 18.50
N ARG A 43 -4.50 -5.80 19.80
CA ARG A 43 -3.46 -5.24 20.65
C ARG A 43 -2.33 -6.25 20.80
N VAL A 44 -1.10 -5.74 20.86
CA VAL A 44 0.08 -6.58 21.08
C VAL A 44 -0.08 -7.39 22.36
N HIS A 45 0.10 -8.69 22.26
CA HIS A 45 -0.02 -9.62 23.37
C HIS A 45 1.19 -10.56 23.40
N ILE A 46 1.35 -11.26 24.52
CA ILE A 46 2.39 -12.28 24.64
C ILE A 46 1.82 -13.60 24.15
N SER A 47 2.54 -14.27 23.24
CA SER A 47 2.17 -15.60 22.81
C SER A 47 2.26 -16.59 23.97
N SER A 48 1.25 -17.46 24.09
CA SER A 48 1.24 -18.60 25.01
C SER A 48 2.16 -19.74 24.56
N THR A 49 2.58 -19.75 23.28
CA THR A 49 3.47 -20.77 22.72
C THR A 49 4.94 -20.36 22.91
N PRO A 50 5.81 -21.24 23.44
CA PRO A 50 7.25 -20.99 23.49
C PRO A 50 7.87 -20.81 22.08
N PRO A 51 8.92 -19.98 21.93
CA PRO A 51 9.48 -19.09 22.94
C PRO A 51 8.58 -17.88 23.18
N ARG A 52 8.69 -17.25 24.36
CA ARG A 52 7.92 -16.06 24.72
C ARG A 52 8.13 -14.94 23.68
N THR A 53 7.09 -14.58 22.95
CA THR A 53 7.13 -13.53 21.92
C THR A 53 6.05 -12.48 22.13
N ALA A 54 6.36 -11.22 21.86
CA ALA A 54 5.34 -10.23 21.53
C ALA A 54 4.75 -10.58 20.16
N SER A 55 3.43 -10.61 20.06
CA SER A 55 2.67 -11.02 18.88
C SER A 55 1.50 -10.07 18.66
N ALA A 56 1.17 -9.83 17.41
CA ALA A 56 -0.07 -9.16 17.03
C ALA A 56 -0.54 -9.60 15.65
N HIS A 57 -1.81 -9.38 15.40
CA HIS A 57 -2.51 -9.75 14.18
C HIS A 57 -3.09 -8.51 13.50
N ALA A 58 -3.05 -8.50 12.17
CA ALA A 58 -3.71 -7.50 11.34
C ALA A 58 -4.56 -8.17 10.26
N TRP A 59 -5.65 -7.52 9.89
CA TRP A 59 -6.54 -7.94 8.82
C TRP A 59 -7.23 -6.72 8.20
N TRP A 60 -8.03 -6.97 7.17
CA TRP A 60 -8.85 -5.96 6.53
C TRP A 60 -10.25 -6.51 6.29
N THR A 61 -11.24 -5.63 6.40
CA THR A 61 -12.64 -5.96 6.15
C THR A 61 -13.14 -5.09 5.00
N HIS A 62 -13.48 -5.72 3.88
CA HIS A 62 -14.19 -5.09 2.78
C HIS A 62 -15.61 -4.70 3.22
N VAL A 63 -16.04 -3.49 2.86
CA VAL A 63 -17.41 -2.99 3.10
C VAL A 63 -18.12 -2.77 1.76
N ARG A 64 -17.49 -2.04 0.83
CA ARG A 64 -17.98 -1.84 -0.55
C ARG A 64 -16.84 -1.46 -1.47
N GLY A 65 -17.03 -1.62 -2.78
CA GLY A 65 -16.04 -1.24 -3.81
C GLY A 65 -15.38 -2.43 -4.50
N PRO A 66 -14.46 -2.16 -5.45
CA PRO A 66 -13.95 -3.18 -6.37
C PRO A 66 -12.87 -4.11 -5.77
N GLY A 67 -12.25 -3.75 -4.64
CA GLY A 67 -11.17 -4.52 -4.04
C GLY A 67 -11.63 -5.87 -3.48
N THR A 68 -11.08 -6.98 -3.98
CA THR A 68 -11.40 -8.35 -3.52
C THR A 68 -10.28 -9.01 -2.70
N LYS A 69 -9.06 -8.48 -2.83
CA LYS A 69 -7.85 -8.91 -2.12
C LYS A 69 -7.04 -7.67 -1.74
N ALA A 70 -6.31 -7.76 -0.65
CA ALA A 70 -5.36 -6.72 -0.24
C ALA A 70 -4.07 -7.34 0.25
N LYS A 71 -2.96 -6.61 0.08
CA LYS A 71 -1.72 -6.86 0.79
C LYS A 71 -1.82 -6.18 2.15
N VAL A 72 -1.92 -6.97 3.20
CA VAL A 72 -1.92 -6.46 4.57
C VAL A 72 -0.49 -6.52 5.09
N THR A 73 0.06 -5.36 5.42
CA THR A 73 1.38 -5.24 6.06
C THR A 73 1.21 -4.81 7.52
N ILE A 74 1.86 -5.53 8.42
CA ILE A 74 1.87 -5.25 9.86
C ILE A 74 3.29 -5.04 10.34
N TRP A 75 3.48 -4.03 11.18
CA TRP A 75 4.70 -3.81 11.95
C TRP A 75 4.38 -3.86 13.44
N LEU A 76 5.15 -4.64 14.18
CA LEU A 76 5.21 -4.55 15.63
C LEU A 76 6.12 -3.39 16.01
N GLN A 77 5.60 -2.44 16.79
CA GLN A 77 6.36 -1.30 17.28
C GLN A 77 6.53 -1.35 18.79
N MET A 78 7.75 -1.18 19.26
CA MET A 78 8.08 -1.00 20.68
C MET A 78 8.52 0.44 20.92
N LYS A 79 8.07 1.03 22.02
CA LYS A 79 8.49 2.37 22.44
C LYS A 79 9.86 2.30 23.13
N SER A 80 10.80 3.11 22.67
CA SER A 80 12.09 3.35 23.32
C SER A 80 12.24 4.86 23.56
N GLY A 81 12.32 5.25 24.83
CA GLY A 81 12.20 6.65 25.24
C GLY A 81 10.88 7.27 24.74
N LYS A 82 11.00 8.35 23.96
CA LYS A 82 9.85 9.07 23.37
C LYS A 82 9.45 8.56 21.97
N LYS A 83 10.22 7.63 21.38
CA LYS A 83 10.07 7.22 19.97
C LYS A 83 9.52 5.79 19.85
N TRP A 84 8.81 5.53 18.76
CA TRP A 84 8.33 4.20 18.38
C TRP A 84 9.26 3.58 17.34
N HIS A 85 9.69 2.34 17.58
CA HIS A 85 10.60 1.61 16.68
C HIS A 85 9.92 0.34 16.19
N SER A 86 9.92 0.12 14.87
CA SER A 86 9.44 -1.15 14.30
C SER A 86 10.50 -2.23 14.50
N VAL A 87 10.14 -3.29 15.23
CA VAL A 87 11.08 -4.36 15.65
C VAL A 87 10.80 -5.71 14.96
N ALA A 88 9.63 -5.83 14.35
CA ALA A 88 9.27 -6.91 13.45
C ALA A 88 8.25 -6.41 12.41
N ARG A 89 8.27 -7.04 11.23
CA ARG A 89 7.38 -6.75 10.10
C ARG A 89 6.94 -8.07 9.48
N ASN A 90 5.70 -8.12 9.00
CA ASN A 90 5.25 -9.19 8.11
C ASN A 90 4.22 -8.63 7.13
N ALA A 91 4.02 -9.32 6.00
CA ALA A 91 3.01 -8.97 5.01
C ALA A 91 2.42 -10.22 4.36
N LYS A 92 1.14 -10.16 3.99
CA LYS A 92 0.48 -11.25 3.26
C LYS A 92 -0.64 -10.72 2.38
N ASN A 93 -0.82 -11.34 1.23
CA ASN A 93 -1.99 -11.11 0.39
C ASN A 93 -3.16 -11.94 0.93
N LEU A 94 -4.26 -11.27 1.25
CA LEU A 94 -5.42 -11.87 1.89
C LEU A 94 -6.71 -11.42 1.20
N LYS A 95 -7.67 -12.34 1.10
CA LYS A 95 -9.08 -11.93 0.95
C LYS A 95 -9.54 -11.25 2.24
N SER A 96 -10.58 -10.41 2.13
CA SER A 96 -11.25 -9.78 3.26
C SER A 96 -11.66 -10.80 4.33
N GLY A 97 -11.67 -10.37 5.60
CA GLY A 97 -12.28 -11.11 6.70
C GLY A 97 -12.17 -10.39 8.05
N ASN A 98 -12.86 -10.91 9.07
CA ASN A 98 -12.89 -10.31 10.41
C ASN A 98 -11.87 -10.95 11.39
N GLY A 99 -10.60 -11.02 11.01
CA GLY A 99 -9.53 -11.45 11.93
C GLY A 99 -9.44 -12.96 12.21
N GLY A 100 -10.17 -13.80 11.47
CA GLY A 100 -10.02 -15.25 11.49
C GLY A 100 -8.60 -15.69 11.10
N SER A 101 -8.16 -16.87 11.56
CA SER A 101 -6.77 -17.36 11.38
C SER A 101 -6.30 -17.39 9.92
N ALA A 102 -7.19 -17.74 8.98
CA ALA A 102 -6.91 -17.75 7.54
C ALA A 102 -6.94 -16.35 6.88
N ARG A 103 -7.48 -15.34 7.57
CA ARG A 103 -7.73 -13.98 7.07
C ARG A 103 -6.95 -12.92 7.84
N ARG A 104 -5.81 -13.29 8.42
CA ARG A 104 -4.93 -12.38 9.17
C ARG A 104 -3.46 -12.58 8.87
N VAL A 105 -2.68 -11.53 9.13
CA VAL A 105 -1.22 -11.53 9.12
C VAL A 105 -0.73 -11.42 10.55
N VAL A 106 0.31 -12.17 10.89
CA VAL A 106 0.91 -12.13 12.22
C VAL A 106 2.29 -11.50 12.13
N ALA A 107 2.57 -10.52 12.98
CA ALA A 107 3.94 -10.12 13.29
C ALA A 107 4.30 -10.64 14.68
N ARG A 108 5.50 -11.21 14.82
CA ARG A 108 6.02 -11.71 16.10
C ARG A 108 7.46 -11.29 16.31
N LYS A 109 7.84 -11.04 17.57
CA LYS A 109 9.22 -10.80 17.99
C LYS A 109 9.50 -11.51 19.31
N LYS A 110 10.56 -12.31 19.35
CA LYS A 110 11.02 -12.98 20.58
C LYS A 110 11.41 -11.94 21.62
N CYS A 111 10.95 -12.11 22.86
CA CYS A 111 11.34 -11.27 23.98
C CYS A 111 12.77 -11.63 24.42
N ALA A 112 13.65 -10.65 24.49
CA ALA A 112 15.00 -10.81 25.05
C ALA A 112 14.97 -10.84 26.59
N ASN A 113 14.05 -10.08 27.20
CA ASN A 113 13.88 -10.02 28.66
C ASN A 113 12.43 -9.69 29.04
N ARG A 114 12.16 -9.63 30.36
CA ARG A 114 10.82 -9.40 30.93
C ARG A 114 10.53 -7.94 31.27
N ASN A 115 11.37 -7.00 30.83
CA ASN A 115 11.15 -5.58 31.12
C ASN A 115 9.82 -5.10 30.53
N LYS A 116 9.11 -4.25 31.27
CA LYS A 116 7.87 -3.63 30.81
C LYS A 116 8.20 -2.64 29.69
N ARG A 117 7.56 -2.81 28.54
CA ARG A 117 7.68 -1.90 27.40
C ARG A 117 6.29 -1.59 26.86
N GLN A 118 6.14 -0.38 26.29
CA GLN A 118 4.93 -0.02 25.55
C GLN A 118 5.05 -0.54 24.13
N TRP A 119 3.98 -1.14 23.65
CA TRP A 119 3.87 -1.73 22.33
C TRP A 119 2.64 -1.20 21.60
N ARG A 120 2.70 -1.12 20.28
CA ARG A 120 1.56 -0.93 19.39
C ARG A 120 1.81 -1.64 18.07
N THR A 121 0.78 -1.81 17.26
CA THR A 121 0.95 -2.18 15.85
C THR A 121 0.80 -0.95 14.97
N LYS A 122 1.48 -1.00 13.83
CA LYS A 122 1.23 -0.16 12.66
C LYS A 122 0.74 -1.09 11.57
N ILE A 123 -0.28 -0.70 10.83
CA ILE A 123 -0.93 -1.54 9.82
C ILE A 123 -1.16 -0.71 8.57
N ASP A 124 -0.88 -1.32 7.43
CA ASP A 124 -1.05 -0.76 6.09
C ASP A 124 -1.77 -1.81 5.25
N VAL A 125 -2.77 -1.39 4.50
CA VAL A 125 -3.59 -2.27 3.65
C VAL A 125 -3.57 -1.66 2.27
N ASP A 126 -3.00 -2.40 1.33
CA ASP A 126 -2.94 -2.00 -0.08
C ASP A 126 -3.87 -2.93 -0.89
N LEU A 127 -4.96 -2.41 -1.43
CA LEU A 127 -5.89 -3.15 -2.29
C LEU A 127 -5.16 -3.56 -3.58
N ILE A 128 -5.29 -4.83 -3.96
CA ILE A 128 -4.60 -5.35 -5.15
C ILE A 128 -5.43 -5.02 -6.40
N GLY A 129 -4.83 -4.30 -7.34
CA GLY A 129 -5.46 -3.93 -8.62
C GLY A 129 -6.43 -2.76 -8.51
N VAL A 130 -6.43 -2.05 -7.37
CA VAL A 130 -7.29 -0.89 -7.11
C VAL A 130 -6.42 0.16 -6.41
N ALA A 131 -6.42 1.40 -6.91
CA ALA A 131 -5.71 2.47 -6.23
C ALA A 131 -6.41 2.82 -4.91
N ASP A 132 -5.68 2.83 -3.80
CA ASP A 132 -6.14 3.23 -2.47
C ASP A 132 -5.22 4.26 -1.81
N SER A 133 -5.61 4.76 -0.64
CA SER A 133 -4.86 5.80 0.08
C SER A 133 -3.70 5.20 0.88
N PRO A 134 -2.58 5.91 1.07
CA PRO A 134 -1.40 5.42 1.80
C PRO A 134 -1.58 5.43 3.33
N GLU A 135 -2.82 5.48 3.80
CA GLU A 135 -3.19 5.65 5.21
C GLU A 135 -2.82 4.42 6.05
N LYS A 136 -2.48 4.67 7.32
CA LYS A 136 -2.01 3.61 8.22
C LYS A 136 -2.80 3.63 9.51
N ALA A 137 -3.29 2.47 9.91
CA ALA A 137 -3.95 2.29 11.18
C ALA A 137 -2.92 1.96 12.27
N TYR A 138 -3.19 2.42 13.49
CA TYR A 138 -2.42 2.09 14.68
C TYR A 138 -3.36 1.58 15.77
N THR A 139 -2.99 0.47 16.42
CA THR A 139 -3.77 -0.01 17.57
C THR A 139 -3.49 0.85 18.80
N LYS A 140 -4.41 0.80 19.78
CA LYS A 140 -4.14 1.31 21.13
C LYS A 140 -2.85 0.71 21.66
N SER A 141 -2.03 1.53 22.29
CA SER A 141 -0.79 1.07 22.92
C SER A 141 -1.09 0.25 24.18
N VAL A 142 -0.21 -0.70 24.47
CA VAL A 142 -0.30 -1.57 25.66
C VAL A 142 1.06 -1.76 26.27
N THR A 143 1.10 -1.88 27.60
CA THR A 143 2.32 -2.22 28.32
C THR A 143 2.37 -3.71 28.58
N VAL A 144 3.37 -4.40 28.02
CA VAL A 144 3.60 -5.84 28.24
C VAL A 144 5.00 -6.10 28.76
N ARG A 145 5.18 -7.19 29.52
CA ARG A 145 6.49 -7.66 30.02
C ARG A 145 7.24 -8.42 28.92
N CYS A 146 7.75 -7.66 27.96
CA CYS A 146 8.56 -8.12 26.83
C CYS A 146 9.43 -6.96 26.34
N GLY A 147 10.72 -7.03 26.65
CA GLY A 147 11.74 -6.18 26.04
C GLY A 147 12.40 -6.92 24.88
N VAL A 148 12.75 -6.16 23.84
CA VAL A 148 13.46 -6.65 22.65
C VAL A 148 14.65 -5.76 22.32
#